data_AF-A0A1B6G6Q9-F1
#
_entry.id   AF-A0A1B6G6Q9-F1
#
_cell.length_a   1.000
_cell.length_b   1.000
_cell.length_c   1.000
_cell.angle_alpha   90.00
_cell.angle_beta   90.00
_cell.angle_gamma   90.00
#
_symmetry.space_group_name_H-M   'P 1'
#
loop_
_entity.id
_entity.type
_entity.pdbx_description
1 polymer ?
#
loop_
_entity_poly.entity_id
_entity_poly.type
_entity_poly.pdbx_seq_one_letter_code
_entity_poly.pdbx_strand_id
1 'polypeptide(L)'
;VLENRALLTILLIYFYFWTTQISHGLKILEKIIEKRLRAATENQLEEEQYAFRGNRSTTDLIFSLRRMIEKHMEKEKPLIMVFLDIEKAYNSVPRNKIWECLKQRNVTESLL
;
A
#
# COMPACT_ATOMS: atom_id res chain seq x y z
N VAL A 1 1.08 -9.55 -12.52
CA VAL A 1 0.05 -9.62 -11.44
C VAL A 1 0.45 -8.82 -10.20
N LEU A 2 1.73 -8.81 -9.78
CA LEU A 2 2.21 -7.99 -8.65
C LEU A 2 2.38 -6.50 -8.95
N GLU A 3 2.52 -6.12 -10.23
CA GLU A 3 2.75 -4.73 -10.63
C GLU A 3 1.64 -3.80 -10.14
N ASN A 4 0.35 -4.09 -10.39
CA ASN A 4 -0.74 -3.18 -10.00
C ASN A 4 -1.11 -3.17 -8.51
N ARG A 5 -0.73 -4.20 -7.74
CA ARG A 5 -1.14 -4.41 -6.34
C ARG A 5 -0.23 -3.69 -5.33
N ALA A 6 1.04 -3.50 -5.66
CA ALA A 6 2.06 -2.97 -4.74
C ALA A 6 2.32 -1.46 -4.87
N LEU A 7 1.92 -0.83 -5.97
CA LEU A 7 2.35 0.53 -6.30
C LEU A 7 1.75 1.63 -5.41
N LEU A 8 0.56 1.42 -4.87
CA LEU A 8 -0.03 2.36 -3.91
C LEU A 8 0.67 2.28 -2.55
N THR A 9 1.08 1.07 -2.15
CA THR A 9 1.94 0.85 -0.99
C THR A 9 3.27 1.55 -1.23
N ILE A 10 3.88 1.36 -2.39
CA ILE A 10 5.15 1.99 -2.77
C ILE A 10 5.02 3.53 -2.78
N LEU A 11 3.93 4.12 -3.29
CA LEU A 11 3.69 5.57 -3.27
C LEU A 11 3.57 6.13 -1.85
N LEU A 12 2.81 5.47 -0.99
CA LEU A 12 2.65 5.88 0.41
C LEU A 12 3.95 5.71 1.20
N ILE A 13 4.78 4.71 0.87
CA ILE A 13 6.06 4.50 1.55
C ILE A 13 7.17 5.40 0.99
N TYR A 14 7.16 5.74 -0.30
CA TYR A 14 8.04 6.77 -0.86
C TYR A 14 7.83 8.11 -0.16
N PHE A 15 6.58 8.44 0.18
CA PHE A 15 6.28 9.60 1.04
C PHE A 15 6.82 9.39 2.45
N TYR A 16 6.43 8.30 3.13
CA TYR A 16 6.78 8.06 4.53
C TYR A 16 8.29 7.97 4.82
N PHE A 17 9.12 7.44 3.90
CA PHE A 17 10.56 7.28 4.12
C PHE A 17 11.38 8.51 3.72
N TRP A 18 10.89 9.37 2.82
CA TRP A 18 11.58 10.64 2.51
C TRP A 18 11.64 11.57 3.74
N THR A 19 10.88 11.29 4.81
CA THR A 19 10.72 12.12 6.01
C THR A 19 11.94 12.35 6.90
N THR A 20 13.08 11.67 6.68
CA THR A 20 14.22 11.73 7.60
C THR A 20 15.16 12.93 7.41
N GLN A 21 15.10 13.66 6.28
CA GLN A 21 16.02 14.79 5.98
C GLN A 21 15.32 15.94 5.21
N ILE A 22 14.04 16.21 5.48
CA ILE A 22 13.28 17.25 4.77
C ILE A 22 13.04 18.46 5.68
N SER A 23 13.13 19.67 5.12
CA SER A 23 12.77 20.91 5.81
C SER A 23 11.30 20.94 6.26
N HIS A 24 10.99 21.69 7.32
CA HIS A 24 9.63 21.73 7.87
C HIS A 24 8.56 22.12 6.84
N GLY A 25 8.87 23.04 5.91
CA GLY A 25 7.93 23.45 4.86
C GLY A 25 7.59 22.35 3.87
N LEU A 26 8.58 21.55 3.47
CA LEU A 26 8.39 20.45 2.54
C LEU A 26 7.58 19.29 3.17
N LYS A 27 7.67 19.08 4.50
CA LYS A 27 6.79 18.12 5.21
C LYS A 27 5.32 18.52 5.17
N ILE A 28 5.02 19.82 5.13
CA ILE A 28 3.63 20.31 4.99
C ILE A 28 3.13 20.00 3.58
N LEU A 29 3.92 20.33 2.56
CA LEU A 29 3.58 20.01 1.17
C LEU A 29 3.41 18.50 0.97
N GLU A 30 4.29 17.71 1.57
CA GLU A 30 4.23 16.26 1.59
C GLU A 30 2.85 15.77 2.10
N LYS A 31 2.43 16.27 3.26
CA LYS A 31 1.15 15.90 3.87
C LYS A 31 -0.06 16.33 3.02
N ILE A 32 0.03 17.46 2.31
CA ILE A 32 -1.03 17.90 1.39
C ILE A 32 -1.15 16.94 0.21
N ILE A 33 -0.02 16.57 -0.40
CA ILE A 33 0.01 15.65 -1.54
C ILE A 33 -0.48 14.25 -1.11
N GLU A 34 -0.04 13.75 0.03
CA GLU A 34 -0.49 12.46 0.59
C GLU A 34 -2.02 12.43 0.76
N LYS A 35 -2.60 13.49 1.31
CA LYS A 35 -4.06 13.59 1.49
C LYS A 35 -4.82 13.59 0.17
N ARG A 36 -4.33 14.31 -0.85
CA ARG A 36 -4.93 14.34 -2.20
C ARG A 36 -4.83 12.97 -2.87
N LEU A 37 -3.65 12.37 -2.84
CA LEU A 37 -3.41 11.02 -3.36
C LEU A 37 -4.35 10.00 -2.74
N ARG A 38 -4.47 10.02 -1.41
CA ARG A 38 -5.36 9.12 -0.68
C ARG A 38 -6.81 9.28 -1.11
N ALA A 39 -7.31 10.52 -1.17
CA ALA A 39 -8.67 10.80 -1.62
C ALA A 39 -8.94 10.29 -3.04
N ALA A 40 -7.97 10.41 -3.95
CA ALA A 40 -8.12 9.96 -5.34
C ALA A 40 -8.03 8.42 -5.50
N THR A 41 -7.36 7.72 -4.58
CA THR A 41 -6.98 6.31 -4.76
C THR A 41 -7.66 5.34 -3.81
N GLU A 42 -8.30 5.82 -2.73
CA GLU A 42 -8.91 4.96 -1.70
C GLU A 42 -9.93 3.97 -2.28
N ASN A 43 -10.73 4.40 -3.26
CA ASN A 43 -11.73 3.58 -3.95
C ASN A 43 -11.14 2.61 -4.99
N GLN A 44 -9.85 2.75 -5.30
CA GLN A 44 -9.13 1.91 -6.25
C GLN A 44 -8.17 0.93 -5.55
N LEU A 45 -8.18 0.91 -4.21
CA LEU A 45 -7.39 -0.01 -3.39
C LEU A 45 -8.17 -1.29 -3.14
N GLU A 46 -7.49 -2.43 -3.34
CA GLU A 46 -8.04 -3.75 -3.03
C GLU A 46 -8.40 -3.89 -1.55
N GLU A 47 -9.42 -4.68 -1.27
CA GLU A 47 -9.91 -4.91 0.10
C GLU A 47 -8.89 -5.69 0.95
N GLU A 48 -7.99 -6.44 0.34
CA GLU A 48 -6.95 -7.19 1.04
C GLU A 48 -5.74 -6.30 1.42
N GLN A 49 -5.69 -5.05 0.95
CA GLN A 49 -4.63 -4.12 1.34
C GLN A 49 -4.97 -3.48 2.69
N TYR A 50 -4.15 -3.74 3.71
CA TYR A 50 -4.32 -3.18 5.06
C TYR A 50 -3.25 -2.15 5.42
N ALA A 51 -2.04 -2.29 4.87
CA ALA A 51 -0.94 -1.40 5.18
C ALA A 51 -1.23 0.04 4.67
N PHE A 52 -0.90 1.03 5.50
CA PHE A 52 -1.00 2.46 5.18
C PHE A 52 -2.41 2.97 4.81
N ARG A 53 -3.48 2.25 5.20
CA ARG A 53 -4.88 2.68 5.05
C ARG A 53 -5.45 3.09 6.40
N GLY A 54 -6.28 4.14 6.40
CA GLY A 54 -7.04 4.52 7.58
C GLY A 54 -8.03 3.42 7.97
N ASN A 55 -8.30 3.29 9.27
CA ASN A 55 -9.27 2.33 9.82
C ASN A 55 -9.00 0.86 9.48
N ARG A 56 -7.74 0.49 9.18
CA ARG A 56 -7.31 -0.89 8.97
C ARG A 56 -6.06 -1.15 9.79
N SER A 57 -6.11 -2.17 10.64
CA SER A 57 -4.99 -2.53 11.50
C SER A 57 -4.38 -3.87 11.12
N THR A 58 -3.10 -4.06 11.42
CA THR A 58 -2.45 -5.37 11.29
C THR A 58 -3.14 -6.43 12.15
N THR A 59 -3.74 -6.02 13.27
CA THR A 59 -4.52 -6.90 14.16
C THR A 59 -5.71 -7.52 13.43
N ASP A 60 -6.42 -6.73 12.62
CA ASP A 60 -7.57 -7.22 11.84
C ASP A 60 -7.12 -8.27 10.80
N LEU A 61 -5.98 -8.04 10.16
CA LEU A 61 -5.41 -8.98 9.19
C LEU A 61 -4.98 -10.29 9.86
N ILE A 62 -4.32 -10.21 11.02
CA ILE A 62 -3.93 -11.39 11.82
C ILE A 62 -5.18 -12.17 12.25
N PHE A 63 -6.23 -11.47 12.68
CA PHE A 63 -7.49 -12.09 13.06
C PHE A 63 -8.13 -12.83 11.88
N SER A 64 -8.21 -12.18 10.71
CA SER A 64 -8.73 -12.80 9.48
C SER A 64 -7.92 -14.03 9.06
N LEU A 65 -6.59 -13.96 9.15
CA LEU A 65 -5.69 -15.09 8.88
C LEU A 65 -5.95 -16.26 9.83
N ARG A 66 -6.03 -15.99 11.14
CA ARG A 66 -6.32 -17.00 12.16
C ARG A 66 -7.64 -17.70 11.90
N ARG A 67 -8.69 -16.93 11.60
CA ARG A 67 -10.02 -17.47 11.29
C ARG A 67 -10.02 -18.32 10.03
N MET A 68 -9.20 -17.98 9.03
CA MET A 68 -9.02 -18.79 7.84
C MET A 68 -8.39 -20.14 8.17
N ILE A 69 -7.34 -20.15 9.00
CA ILE A 69 -6.65 -21.37 9.45
C ILE A 69 -7.63 -22.26 10.23
N GLU A 70 -8.30 -21.71 11.24
CA GLU A 70 -9.27 -22.43 12.08
C GLU A 70 -10.36 -23.11 11.23
N LYS A 71 -10.96 -22.37 10.28
CA LYS A 71 -12.01 -22.90 9.39
C LYS A 71 -11.53 -24.03 8.47
N HIS A 72 -10.26 -24.03 8.06
CA HIS A 72 -9.71 -25.12 7.25
C HIS A 72 -9.41 -26.34 8.11
N MET A 73 -8.90 -26.14 9.33
CA MET A 73 -8.69 -27.20 10.31
C MET A 73 -10.01 -27.89 10.68
N GLU A 74 -11.06 -27.13 10.97
CA GLU A 74 -12.41 -27.66 11.27
C GLU A 74 -12.99 -28.54 10.16
N LYS A 75 -12.63 -28.26 8.91
CA LYS A 75 -13.14 -28.98 7.74
C LYS A 75 -12.20 -30.06 7.24
N GLU A 76 -11.10 -30.31 7.96
CA GLU A 76 -10.02 -31.22 7.56
C GLU A 76 -9.52 -30.95 6.13
N LYS A 77 -9.53 -29.68 5.72
CA LYS A 77 -9.07 -29.25 4.39
C LYS A 77 -7.64 -28.75 4.47
N PRO A 78 -6.78 -29.10 3.50
CA PRO A 78 -5.44 -28.55 3.43
C PRO A 78 -5.51 -27.04 3.16
N LEU A 79 -4.63 -26.29 3.83
CA LEU A 79 -4.40 -24.86 3.62
C LEU A 79 -2.92 -24.63 3.39
N ILE A 80 -2.56 -23.96 2.30
CA ILE A 80 -1.19 -23.56 1.98
C ILE A 80 -1.11 -22.03 2.08
N MET A 81 -0.16 -21.53 2.87
CA MET A 81 0.13 -20.11 3.01
C MET A 81 1.54 -19.82 2.51
N VAL A 82 1.69 -18.76 1.71
CA VAL A 82 2.98 -18.31 1.19
C VAL A 82 3.24 -16.90 1.73
N PHE A 83 4.35 -16.76 2.46
CA PHE A 83 4.83 -15.47 2.93
C PHE A 83 5.86 -14.93 1.95
N LEU A 84 5.57 -13.77 1.36
CA LEU A 84 6.49 -13.07 0.47
C LEU A 84 7.03 -11.85 1.20
N ASP A 85 8.32 -11.84 1.46
CA ASP A 85 9.04 -10.66 1.92
C ASP A 85 9.92 -10.14 0.78
N ILE A 86 9.74 -8.86 0.41
CA ILE A 86 10.43 -8.25 -0.72
C ILE A 86 11.57 -7.41 -0.17
N GLU A 87 12.82 -7.87 -0.37
CA GLU A 87 14.00 -7.12 0.06
C GLU A 87 14.04 -5.75 -0.63
N LYS A 88 14.17 -4.68 0.18
CA LYS A 88 14.33 -3.30 -0.29
C LYS A 88 13.27 -2.88 -1.33
N ALA A 89 12.01 -3.27 -1.12
CA ALA A 89 10.87 -2.98 -2.00
C ALA A 89 10.78 -1.51 -2.48
N TYR A 90 11.30 -0.54 -1.72
CA TYR A 90 11.32 0.87 -2.12
C TYR A 90 12.42 1.22 -3.11
N ASN A 91 13.62 0.71 -2.85
CA ASN A 91 14.80 1.02 -3.66
C ASN A 91 14.78 0.28 -5.00
N SER A 92 14.05 -0.83 -5.08
CA SER A 92 13.96 -1.66 -6.28
C SER A 92 12.95 -1.13 -7.30
N VAL A 93 12.06 -0.20 -6.94
CA VAL A 93 11.01 0.28 -7.85
C VAL A 93 11.51 1.42 -8.73
N PRO A 94 11.50 1.28 -10.07
CA PRO A 94 11.88 2.34 -10.98
C PRO A 94 10.94 3.55 -10.88
N ARG A 95 11.50 4.77 -10.79
CA ARG A 95 10.70 6.00 -10.62
C ARG A 95 9.73 6.28 -11.79
N ASN A 96 10.09 5.91 -13.01
CA ASN A 96 9.21 6.03 -14.18
C ASN A 96 7.97 5.15 -14.05
N LYS A 97 8.09 3.96 -13.44
CA LYS A 97 6.96 3.07 -13.20
C LYS A 97 5.95 3.68 -12.25
N ILE A 98 6.40 4.43 -11.25
CA ILE A 98 5.49 5.16 -10.35
C ILE A 98 4.62 6.16 -11.13
N TRP A 99 5.21 6.96 -12.02
CA TRP A 99 4.48 7.91 -12.84
C TRP A 99 3.53 7.27 -13.85
N GLU A 100 3.95 6.19 -14.51
CA GLU A 100 3.08 5.41 -15.39
C GLU A 100 1.82 4.94 -14.65
N CYS A 101 1.97 4.54 -13.40
CA CYS A 101 0.87 4.00 -12.60
C CYS A 101 -0.07 5.07 -12.05
N LEU A 102 0.46 6.25 -11.70
CA LEU A 102 -0.37 7.42 -11.39
C LEU A 102 -1.19 7.89 -12.59
N LYS A 103 -0.63 7.80 -13.81
CA LYS A 103 -1.35 8.09 -15.06
C LYS A 103 -2.44 7.07 -15.32
N GLN A 104 -2.14 5.78 -15.22
CA GLN A 104 -3.14 4.70 -15.41
C GLN A 104 -4.32 4.81 -14.44
N ARG A 105 -4.08 5.32 -13.24
CA ARG A 105 -5.12 5.51 -12.21
C ARG A 105 -5.86 6.84 -12.30
N ASN A 106 -5.56 7.67 -13.30
CA ASN A 106 -6.12 9.02 -13.50
C ASN A 106 -5.93 9.96 -12.30
N VAL A 107 -4.84 9.80 -11.54
CA VAL A 107 -4.56 10.59 -10.33
C VAL A 107 -3.71 11.82 -10.65
N THR A 108 -3.04 11.82 -11.80
CA THR A 108 -2.04 12.84 -12.17
C THR A 108 -2.63 14.25 -12.21
N GLU A 109 -3.88 14.40 -12.63
CA GLU A 109 -4.57 15.72 -12.68
C GLU A 109 -5.02 16.21 -11.30
N SER A 110 -5.29 15.30 -10.35
CA SER A 110 -5.73 15.64 -8.98
C SER A 110 -4.59 16.07 -8.05
N LEU A 111 -3.34 15.84 -8.49
CA LEU A 111 -2.13 16.15 -7.76
C LEU A 111 -1.67 17.59 -7.96
N LEU A 112 -1.88 18.14 -9.15
CA LEU A 112 -1.66 19.55 -9.50
C LEU A 112 -2.80 20.42 -8.94
#